data_AF-A0A519L596-F1
#
_entry.id   AF-A0A519L596-F1
#
_cell.length_a   1.000
_cell.length_b   1.000
_cell.length_c   1.000
_cell.angle_alpha   90.00
_cell.angle_beta   90.00
_cell.angle_gamma   90.00
#
_symmetry.space_group_name_H-M   'P 1'
#
loop_
_entity.id
_entity.type
_entity.pdbx_description
1 polymer ?
#
loop_
_entity_poly.entity_id
_entity_poly.type
_entity_poly.pdbx_seq_one_letter_code
_entity_poly.pdbx_strand_id
1 'polypeptide(L)'
;MAVGSGSALTAMVFALLLSAPAASAGGRDAAVVPEATAASEDLRSWVLKTGDNQGLAFVIVDKREGRVAAYDAEGLLIEAAPALLGLATGDDSPPGIGDRALADIGPADRITPAGRFVARLGENLSGHVVLWVDYDDAISLHPV
;
A
#
# COMPACT_ATOMS: atom_id res chain seq x y z
N MET A 1 40.07 -54.80 42.98
CA MET A 1 39.26 -54.81 44.23
C MET A 1 39.12 -53.36 44.68
N ALA A 2 37.98 -52.72 44.92
CA ALA A 2 36.53 -52.99 44.84
C ALA A 2 35.87 -51.58 44.83
N VAL A 3 35.02 -51.20 43.87
CA VAL A 3 33.54 -51.23 43.86
C VAL A 3 32.85 -50.73 45.14
N GLY A 4 31.94 -49.75 44.97
CA GLY A 4 30.82 -49.45 45.88
C GLY A 4 30.36 -47.97 45.79
N SER A 5 29.55 -47.54 44.82
CA SER A 5 28.06 -47.57 44.73
C SER A 5 27.30 -46.81 45.84
N GLY A 6 26.50 -45.81 45.43
CA GLY A 6 25.54 -45.09 46.27
C GLY A 6 24.68 -44.13 45.44
N SER A 7 23.61 -44.67 44.84
CA SER A 7 22.37 -44.03 44.36
C SER A 7 21.85 -42.94 45.31
N ALA A 8 20.93 -42.02 45.01
CA ALA A 8 20.21 -41.52 43.85
C ALA A 8 19.39 -40.34 44.41
N LEU A 9 19.21 -39.25 43.68
CA LEU A 9 18.00 -38.45 43.83
C LEU A 9 17.68 -37.74 42.52
N THR A 10 16.83 -38.45 41.78
CA THR A 10 16.08 -38.03 40.61
C THR A 10 15.29 -36.77 40.93
N ALA A 11 15.69 -35.62 40.39
CA ALA A 11 14.82 -34.46 40.28
C ALA A 11 14.22 -34.47 38.87
N MET A 12 13.06 -35.10 38.76
CA MET A 12 12.23 -35.13 37.56
C MET A 12 11.60 -33.75 37.37
N VAL A 13 12.20 -32.89 36.53
CA VAL A 13 11.59 -31.63 36.14
C VAL A 13 10.53 -31.93 35.08
N PHE A 14 9.28 -31.86 35.51
CA PHE A 14 8.08 -31.95 34.67
C PHE A 14 7.99 -30.66 33.84
N ALA A 15 8.60 -30.65 32.65
CA ALA A 15 8.39 -29.57 31.71
C ALA A 15 6.97 -29.69 31.14
N LEU A 16 6.04 -28.88 31.66
CA LEU A 16 4.72 -28.70 31.05
C LEU A 16 4.92 -28.19 29.61
N LEU A 17 4.67 -29.07 28.65
CA LEU A 17 4.45 -28.71 27.26
C LEU A 17 3.14 -27.92 27.19
N LEU A 18 3.23 -26.59 27.19
CA LEU A 18 2.12 -25.76 26.72
C LEU A 18 2.00 -25.99 25.21
N SER A 19 1.09 -26.88 24.81
CA SER A 19 0.56 -26.91 23.45
C SER A 19 -0.13 -25.58 23.19
N ALA A 20 0.56 -24.65 22.53
CA ALA A 20 -0.08 -23.50 21.93
C ALA A 20 -1.00 -23.98 20.79
N PRO A 21 -2.23 -23.45 20.65
CA PRO A 21 -3.03 -23.74 19.48
C PRO A 21 -2.29 -23.19 18.27
N ALA A 22 -2.06 -24.05 17.28
CA ALA A 22 -1.62 -23.61 15.95
C ALA A 22 -2.69 -22.65 15.42
N ALA A 23 -2.40 -21.36 15.47
CA ALA A 23 -3.17 -20.37 14.75
C ALA A 23 -3.11 -20.77 13.28
N SER A 24 -4.27 -21.14 12.74
CA SER A 24 -4.45 -21.38 11.32
C SER A 24 -4.07 -20.08 10.60
N ALA A 25 -2.84 -20.01 10.11
CA ALA A 25 -2.45 -19.06 9.09
C ALA A 25 -3.23 -19.47 7.84
N GLY A 26 -4.45 -18.96 7.73
CA GLY A 26 -5.20 -18.99 6.49
C GLY A 26 -4.36 -18.30 5.44
N GLY A 27 -3.68 -19.11 4.62
CA GLY A 27 -2.99 -18.67 3.43
C GLY A 27 -4.00 -18.03 2.50
N ARG A 28 -4.21 -16.73 2.68
CA ARG A 28 -4.39 -15.89 1.51
C ARG A 28 -2.99 -15.83 0.94
N ASP A 29 -2.76 -16.56 -0.15
CA ASP A 29 -1.66 -16.26 -1.04
C ASP A 29 -1.75 -14.74 -1.26
N ALA A 30 -0.87 -13.98 -0.62
CA ALA A 30 -0.63 -12.62 -1.02
C ALA A 30 -0.14 -12.79 -2.45
N ALA A 31 -1.05 -12.60 -3.41
CA ALA A 31 -0.74 -12.73 -4.82
C ALA A 31 0.58 -11.99 -5.02
N VAL A 32 1.61 -12.67 -5.52
CA VAL A 32 2.88 -12.03 -5.84
C VAL A 32 2.54 -10.97 -6.87
N VAL A 33 2.44 -9.73 -6.40
CA VAL A 33 2.09 -8.58 -7.20
C VAL A 33 3.34 -8.26 -8.01
N PRO A 34 3.29 -8.34 -9.36
CA PRO A 34 4.37 -7.82 -10.17
C PRO A 34 4.56 -6.35 -9.82
N GLU A 35 5.79 -6.01 -9.49
CA GLU A 35 6.15 -4.77 -8.82
C GLU A 35 5.99 -3.53 -9.73
N ALA A 36 6.17 -3.69 -11.04
CA ALA A 36 5.95 -2.64 -12.03
C ALA A 36 5.53 -3.18 -13.41
N THR A 37 4.64 -2.44 -14.09
CA THR A 37 4.30 -2.67 -15.51
C THR A 37 5.31 -2.00 -16.43
N ALA A 38 5.42 -2.47 -17.69
CA ALA A 38 6.27 -1.80 -18.68
C ALA A 38 5.93 -0.31 -18.86
N ALA A 39 4.63 0.04 -18.82
CA ALA A 39 4.19 1.43 -18.89
C ALA A 39 4.61 2.25 -17.65
N SER A 40 4.54 1.66 -16.45
CA SER A 40 5.00 2.31 -15.21
C SER A 40 6.52 2.50 -15.22
N GLU A 41 7.27 1.53 -15.74
CA GLU A 41 8.72 1.60 -15.88
C GLU A 41 9.15 2.67 -16.89
N ASP A 42 8.45 2.77 -18.03
CA ASP A 42 8.67 3.82 -19.02
C ASP A 42 8.39 5.21 -18.43
N LEU A 43 7.30 5.35 -17.67
CA LEU A 43 6.97 6.61 -17.00
C LEU A 43 8.01 6.96 -15.92
N ARG A 44 8.43 6.00 -15.09
CA ARG A 44 9.49 6.19 -14.10
C ARG A 44 10.79 6.66 -14.77
N SER A 45 11.19 5.98 -15.85
CA SER A 45 12.37 6.34 -16.64
C SER A 45 12.27 7.77 -17.19
N TRP A 46 11.10 8.15 -17.70
CA TRP A 46 10.85 9.51 -18.17
C TRP A 46 10.97 10.53 -17.05
N VAL A 47 10.34 10.31 -15.88
CA VAL A 47 10.40 11.21 -14.71
C VAL A 47 11.85 11.49 -14.32
N LEU A 48 12.69 10.45 -14.23
CA LEU A 48 14.10 10.59 -13.84
C LEU A 48 14.92 11.28 -14.92
N LYS A 49 14.68 10.96 -16.20
CA LYS A 49 15.42 11.53 -17.33
C LYS A 49 15.13 13.02 -17.52
N THR A 50 13.89 13.45 -17.25
CA THR A 50 13.48 14.85 -17.40
C THR A 50 13.63 15.66 -16.11
N GLY A 51 13.74 15.01 -14.95
CA GLY A 51 13.74 15.65 -13.65
C GLY A 51 12.36 16.17 -13.23
N ASP A 52 11.27 15.58 -13.72
CA ASP A 52 9.90 16.04 -13.45
C ASP A 52 9.53 15.99 -11.95
N ASN A 53 10.13 15.06 -11.20
CA ASN A 53 9.96 14.95 -9.75
C ASN A 53 10.69 16.06 -8.96
N GLN A 54 11.53 16.88 -9.61
CA GLN A 54 12.26 17.98 -8.99
C GLN A 54 13.11 17.55 -7.78
N GLY A 55 13.62 16.32 -7.80
CA GLY A 55 14.41 15.75 -6.70
C GLY A 55 13.59 15.32 -5.48
N LEU A 56 12.26 15.21 -5.61
CA LEU A 56 11.38 14.68 -4.58
C LEU A 56 11.08 13.19 -4.82
N ALA A 57 10.74 12.46 -3.75
CA ALA A 57 10.08 11.18 -3.87
C ALA A 57 8.76 11.32 -4.64
N PHE A 58 8.34 10.28 -5.35
CA PHE A 58 7.14 10.32 -6.18
C PHE A 58 6.42 8.98 -6.18
N VAL A 59 5.15 9.01 -6.57
CA VAL A 59 4.26 7.86 -6.62
C VAL A 59 3.73 7.71 -8.04
N ILE A 60 3.73 6.49 -8.56
CA ILE A 60 3.04 6.14 -9.81
C ILE A 60 1.82 5.31 -9.46
N VAL A 61 0.65 5.73 -9.96
CA VAL A 61 -0.60 4.96 -9.90
C VAL A 61 -0.88 4.40 -11.29
N ASP A 62 -0.76 3.08 -11.45
CA ASP A 62 -1.17 2.38 -12.66
C ASP A 62 -2.67 2.11 -12.59
N LYS A 63 -3.45 2.95 -13.27
CA LYS A 63 -4.91 2.85 -13.31
C LYS A 63 -5.42 1.57 -13.98
N ARG A 64 -4.64 0.99 -14.90
CA ARG A 64 -5.07 -0.19 -15.67
C ARG A 64 -4.96 -1.45 -14.83
N GLU A 65 -3.90 -1.54 -14.04
CA GLU A 65 -3.66 -2.70 -13.17
C GLU A 65 -4.17 -2.50 -11.73
N GLY A 66 -4.64 -1.30 -11.37
CA GLY A 66 -5.11 -1.01 -10.01
C GLY A 66 -3.97 -1.07 -8.99
N ARG A 67 -2.85 -0.40 -9.29
CA ARG A 67 -1.63 -0.47 -8.47
C ARG A 67 -1.06 0.90 -8.16
N VAL A 68 -0.36 0.98 -7.04
CA VAL A 68 0.41 2.14 -6.63
C VAL A 68 1.82 1.70 -6.26
N ALA A 69 2.83 2.43 -6.74
CA ALA A 69 4.23 2.20 -6.41
C ALA A 69 4.88 3.53 -5.99
N ALA A 70 5.54 3.53 -4.83
CA ALA A 70 6.25 4.68 -4.30
C ALA A 70 7.75 4.54 -4.55
N TYR A 71 8.37 5.61 -5.03
CA TYR A 71 9.79 5.67 -5.34
C TYR A 71 10.46 6.80 -4.56
N ASP A 72 11.73 6.63 -4.20
CA ASP A 72 12.54 7.72 -3.68
C ASP A 72 12.88 8.75 -4.76
N ALA A 73 13.70 9.76 -4.41
CA ALA A 73 14.04 10.84 -5.33
C ALA A 73 14.90 10.35 -6.53
N GLU A 74 15.66 9.29 -6.32
CA GLU A 74 16.51 8.64 -7.30
C GLU A 74 15.76 7.60 -8.16
N GLY A 75 14.49 7.34 -7.83
CA GLY A 75 13.63 6.39 -8.54
C GLY A 75 13.84 4.93 -8.13
N LEU A 76 14.49 4.68 -7.00
CA LEU A 76 14.48 3.36 -6.37
C LEU A 76 13.12 3.13 -5.77
N LEU A 77 12.59 1.93 -5.96
CA LEU A 77 11.31 1.56 -5.41
C LEU A 77 11.41 1.41 -3.89
N ILE A 78 10.46 2.02 -3.19
CA ILE A 78 10.28 1.90 -1.75
C ILE A 78 9.31 0.75 -1.45
N GLU A 79 8.12 0.77 -2.06
CA GLU A 79 7.06 -0.23 -1.85
C GLU A 79 6.03 -0.16 -3.00
N ALA A 80 5.34 -1.28 -3.26
CA ALA A 80 4.21 -1.35 -4.18
C ALA A 80 3.01 -2.06 -3.55
N ALA A 81 1.80 -1.60 -3.86
CA ALA A 81 0.56 -2.15 -3.32
C ALA A 81 -0.59 -2.09 -4.33
N PRO A 82 -1.65 -2.90 -4.15
CA PRO A 82 -2.91 -2.68 -4.84
C PRO A 82 -3.52 -1.32 -4.46
N ALA A 83 -4.19 -0.68 -5.41
CA ALA A 83 -4.91 0.57 -5.21
C ALA A 83 -6.40 0.38 -5.57
N LEU A 84 -7.29 0.86 -4.71
CA LEU A 84 -8.69 1.01 -5.04
C LEU A 84 -8.86 2.29 -5.88
N LEU A 85 -9.50 2.15 -7.04
CA LEU A 85 -9.74 3.26 -7.96
C LEU A 85 -11.25 3.56 -8.07
N GLY A 86 -11.55 4.66 -8.74
CA GLY A 86 -12.90 5.00 -9.16
C GLY A 86 -13.57 3.84 -9.91
N LEU A 87 -14.89 3.73 -9.76
CA LEU A 87 -15.69 2.67 -10.37
C LEU A 87 -15.79 2.81 -11.90
N ALA A 88 -15.75 4.03 -12.41
CA ALA A 88 -15.84 4.31 -13.83
C ALA A 88 -14.46 4.53 -14.45
N THR A 89 -14.31 4.04 -15.68
CA THR A 89 -13.14 4.32 -16.51
C THR A 89 -13.26 5.72 -17.11
N GLY A 90 -12.18 6.48 -17.05
CA GLY A 90 -12.07 7.82 -17.64
C GLY A 90 -10.79 8.47 -17.13
N ASP A 91 -10.39 9.57 -17.76
CA ASP A 91 -9.18 10.31 -17.39
C ASP A 91 -9.48 11.67 -16.76
N ASP A 92 -10.69 12.18 -16.92
CA ASP A 92 -11.09 13.51 -16.46
C ASP A 92 -12.12 13.41 -15.32
N SER A 93 -11.97 14.29 -14.32
CA SER A 93 -12.97 14.50 -13.28
C SER A 93 -14.19 15.23 -13.86
N PRO A 94 -15.43 14.81 -13.53
CA PRO A 94 -16.62 15.59 -13.86
C PRO A 94 -16.57 16.99 -13.24
N PRO A 95 -17.06 18.04 -13.93
CA PRO A 95 -17.04 19.39 -13.38
C PRO A 95 -17.76 19.50 -12.02
N GLY A 96 -17.08 20.13 -11.06
CA GLY A 96 -17.59 20.38 -9.71
C GLY A 96 -17.79 19.11 -8.89
N ILE A 97 -17.08 18.01 -9.19
CA ILE A 97 -17.25 16.74 -8.49
C ILE A 97 -16.90 16.84 -7.00
N GLY A 98 -15.87 17.63 -6.65
CA GLY A 98 -15.40 17.80 -5.27
C GLY A 98 -16.41 18.50 -4.36
N ASP A 99 -17.32 19.29 -4.92
CA ASP A 99 -18.37 20.00 -4.17
C ASP A 99 -19.63 19.15 -3.93
N ARG A 100 -19.75 17.98 -4.59
CA ARG A 100 -20.93 17.13 -4.47
C ARG A 100 -20.83 16.25 -3.22
N ALA A 101 -21.96 16.00 -2.57
CA ALA A 101 -22.01 15.00 -1.52
C ALA A 101 -21.71 13.60 -2.11
N LEU A 102 -20.94 12.77 -1.38
CA LEU A 102 -20.57 11.42 -1.85
C LEU A 102 -21.78 10.54 -2.23
N ALA A 103 -22.94 10.75 -1.59
CA ALA A 103 -24.18 10.05 -1.90
C ALA A 103 -24.78 10.44 -3.26
N ASP A 104 -24.47 11.64 -3.76
CA ASP A 104 -24.94 12.17 -5.04
C ASP A 104 -23.98 11.85 -6.19
N ILE A 105 -22.78 11.33 -5.88
CA ILE A 105 -21.81 10.88 -6.89
C ILE A 105 -22.19 9.47 -7.36
N GLY A 106 -22.87 9.43 -8.51
CA GLY A 106 -23.28 8.20 -9.18
C GLY A 106 -22.10 7.37 -9.71
N PRO A 107 -22.30 6.07 -9.98
CA PRO A 107 -21.25 5.16 -10.45
C PRO A 107 -20.42 5.66 -11.64
N ALA A 108 -21.05 6.30 -12.62
CA ALA A 108 -20.40 6.81 -13.82
C ALA A 108 -19.47 8.00 -13.56
N ASP A 109 -19.71 8.74 -12.48
CA ASP A 109 -18.95 9.94 -12.10
C ASP A 109 -17.80 9.61 -11.13
N ARG A 110 -17.70 8.37 -10.65
CA ARG A 110 -16.62 7.90 -9.76
C ARG A 110 -15.40 7.54 -10.59
N ILE A 111 -14.69 8.54 -11.10
CA ILE A 111 -13.51 8.40 -11.94
C ILE A 111 -12.26 8.75 -11.11
N THR A 112 -11.18 7.97 -11.26
CA THR A 112 -9.85 8.43 -10.85
C THR A 112 -9.21 9.12 -12.05
N PRO A 113 -8.97 10.44 -12.02
CA PRO A 113 -8.41 11.14 -13.17
C PRO A 113 -6.96 10.71 -13.42
N ALA A 114 -6.53 10.79 -14.68
CA ALA A 114 -5.13 10.66 -15.04
C ALA A 114 -4.46 12.04 -15.02
N GLY A 115 -3.21 12.13 -14.57
CA GLY A 115 -2.50 13.41 -14.56
C GLY A 115 -1.23 13.40 -13.72
N ARG A 116 -0.61 14.58 -13.64
CA ARG A 116 0.52 14.87 -12.77
C ARG A 116 0.04 15.79 -11.64
N PHE A 117 0.16 15.33 -10.41
CA PHE A 117 -0.31 16.04 -9.23
C PHE A 117 0.84 16.30 -8.25
N VAL A 118 0.77 17.41 -7.52
CA VAL A 118 1.68 17.66 -6.40
C VAL A 118 0.96 17.26 -5.13
N ALA A 119 1.33 16.10 -4.59
CA ALA A 119 0.68 15.55 -3.43
C ALA A 119 1.32 16.03 -2.11
N ARG A 120 0.54 16.00 -1.03
CA ARG A 120 1.01 16.33 0.33
C ARG A 120 0.36 15.41 1.36
N LEU A 121 1.16 14.92 2.31
CA LEU A 121 0.63 14.26 3.50
C LEU A 121 -0.09 15.27 4.39
N GLY A 122 -1.31 14.94 4.79
CA GLY A 122 -2.10 15.71 5.74
C GLY A 122 -3.05 14.81 6.53
N GLU A 123 -3.94 15.42 7.29
CA GLU A 123 -4.97 14.69 8.04
C GLU A 123 -6.34 14.90 7.40
N ASN A 124 -7.19 13.89 7.45
CA ASN A 124 -8.60 14.03 7.15
C ASN A 124 -9.39 14.56 8.36
N LEU A 125 -10.69 14.79 8.20
CA LEU A 125 -11.56 15.31 9.27
C LEU A 125 -11.65 14.40 10.51
N SER A 126 -11.26 13.13 10.38
CA SER A 126 -11.21 12.15 11.46
C SER A 126 -9.82 12.03 12.11
N GLY A 127 -8.84 12.83 11.67
CA GLY A 127 -7.46 12.80 12.17
C GLY A 127 -6.58 11.68 11.60
N HIS A 128 -7.03 10.96 10.58
CA HIS A 128 -6.21 9.94 9.92
C HIS A 128 -5.30 10.59 8.87
N VAL A 129 -4.06 10.12 8.80
CA VAL A 129 -3.11 10.56 7.77
C VAL A 129 -3.58 10.08 6.40
N VAL A 130 -3.62 11.01 5.44
CA VAL A 130 -3.98 10.79 4.05
C VAL A 130 -3.00 11.53 3.14
N LEU A 131 -2.84 11.04 1.92
CA LEU A 131 -2.12 11.77 0.89
C LEU A 131 -3.13 12.58 0.08
N TRP A 132 -3.13 13.90 0.26
CA TRP A 132 -3.93 14.82 -0.54
C TRP A 132 -3.30 14.97 -1.92
N VAL A 133 -4.08 14.75 -2.99
CA VAL A 133 -3.61 14.76 -4.38
C VAL A 133 -4.17 15.97 -5.13
N ASP A 134 -5.48 16.17 -5.05
CA ASP A 134 -6.18 17.32 -5.64
C ASP A 134 -7.29 17.75 -4.68
N TYR A 135 -7.26 19.00 -4.23
CA TYR A 135 -8.27 19.50 -3.31
C TYR A 135 -9.58 19.89 -4.01
N ASP A 136 -9.49 20.44 -5.21
CA ASP A 136 -10.66 20.97 -5.93
C ASP A 136 -11.56 19.83 -6.41
N ASP A 137 -10.95 18.71 -6.82
CA ASP A 137 -11.67 17.49 -7.18
C ASP A 137 -11.91 16.53 -5.99
N ALA A 138 -11.52 16.93 -4.77
CA ALA A 138 -11.63 16.13 -3.55
C ALA A 138 -10.95 14.74 -3.64
N ILE A 139 -9.74 14.69 -4.19
CA ILE A 139 -8.95 13.47 -4.40
C ILE A 139 -7.88 13.33 -3.32
N SER A 140 -7.97 12.22 -2.60
CA SER A 140 -6.99 11.77 -1.61
C SER A 140 -6.76 10.27 -1.71
N LEU A 141 -5.55 9.82 -1.36
CA LEU A 141 -5.24 8.41 -1.17
C LEU A 141 -5.28 8.09 0.33
N HIS A 142 -6.14 7.13 0.67
CA HIS A 142 -6.31 6.64 2.03
C HIS A 142 -5.62 5.28 2.19
N PRO A 143 -4.93 5.04 3.32
CA PRO A 143 -4.59 3.67 3.71
C PRO A 143 -5.89 2.91 4.04
N VAL A 144 -5.96 1.64 3.67
CA VAL A 144 -7.13 0.76 3.87
C VAL A 144 -6.79 -0.44 4.74
#